data_AF-A0A0C9X583-F1
#
_entry.id   AF-A0A0C9X583-F1
#
_cell.length_a   1.000
_cell.length_b   1.000
_cell.length_c   1.000
_cell.angle_alpha   90.00
_cell.angle_beta   90.00
_cell.angle_gamma   90.00
#
_symmetry.space_group_name_H-M   'P 1'
#
loop_
_entity.id
_entity.type
_entity.pdbx_description
1 polymer ?
#
loop_
_entity_poly.entity_id
_entity_poly.type
_entity_poly.pdbx_seq_one_letter_code
_entity_poly.pdbx_strand_id
1 'polypeptide(L)'
;PRDISADDYLSALHKNWIEPPLQEHLWLLCKMLEEKPGKLSRKLSQYIAAQSRRRIARRFRNQSLSQPYYDSLKRVKDVPPLPLHRKQATNHRPGAAKLDKDEYDSDRRFLKYFLGPYNDKECTTSLDTPIEHLLKMVDESMTGSGNIELYTNDTRTEFHHLLLFLLLRFEESVEQLSYYAYALLRLARGRAFRMHLENIEHLLDDPRHPSAGASTDDYNEEHDHAQQEEDFDGVLLPQKLKSYVAWLRLIVGHFDAVEILARFVKSSSFPYQSIFIQILNPPLTGEDKLDWQKLFTDGPLPDGLLAIKDRNVKEGKCKKTGEYPEIDALRDKLEQHPSAYSFFVSLAHNQLFTGALHCEAHLASILHASTGNTKKIEMLPELQHYGPVIGVSKHCCLVCDHFLNILRPRDDQFLVQGRHGNISACTLPQWTPSLIVDNMNLKFGTILLQDLNCFMDKVNGIQGHTLERSNSTGSGALSLDSDGGHSDGSSEHHVVKPWVL
;
A
#
# COMPACT_ATOMS: atom_id res chain seq x y z
N PRO A 1 -35.48 6.62 -6.34
CA PRO A 1 -34.83 7.53 -5.36
C PRO A 1 -34.10 8.73 -6.02
N ARG A 2 -34.68 9.36 -7.05
CA ARG A 2 -33.92 10.22 -8.00
C ARG A 2 -33.72 11.70 -7.60
N ASP A 3 -34.20 12.16 -6.45
CA ASP A 3 -34.19 13.60 -6.10
C ASP A 3 -33.30 13.98 -4.90
N ILE A 4 -32.48 13.08 -4.37
CA ILE A 4 -31.56 13.43 -3.28
C ILE A 4 -30.27 13.97 -3.87
N SER A 5 -29.93 15.24 -3.59
CA SER A 5 -28.66 15.81 -4.03
C SER A 5 -27.48 15.16 -3.29
N ALA A 6 -26.27 15.21 -3.87
CA ALA A 6 -25.08 14.74 -3.18
C ALA A 6 -24.86 15.46 -1.84
N ASP A 7 -25.23 16.74 -1.75
CA ASP A 7 -25.15 17.54 -0.52
C ASP A 7 -26.15 17.08 0.54
N ASP A 8 -27.38 16.75 0.15
CA ASP A 8 -28.39 16.20 1.06
C ASP A 8 -27.95 14.83 1.58
N TYR A 9 -27.40 13.99 0.70
CA TYR A 9 -26.86 12.70 1.09
C TYR A 9 -25.72 12.86 2.10
N LEU A 10 -24.69 13.67 1.79
CA LEU A 10 -23.56 13.93 2.69
C LEU A 10 -23.99 14.53 4.04
N SER A 11 -25.03 15.37 4.02
CA SER A 11 -25.62 15.95 5.25
C SER A 11 -26.35 14.89 6.07
N ALA A 12 -27.02 13.93 5.42
CA ALA A 12 -27.68 12.80 6.06
C ALA A 12 -26.69 11.79 6.65
N LEU A 13 -25.49 11.66 6.06
CA LEU A 13 -24.46 10.72 6.54
C LEU A 13 -24.04 10.95 8.00
N HIS A 14 -24.03 12.21 8.44
CA HIS A 14 -23.70 12.54 9.83
C HIS A 14 -24.74 12.03 10.83
N LYS A 15 -26.00 11.86 10.41
CA LYS A 15 -27.10 11.50 11.30
C LYS A 15 -27.39 10.00 11.28
N ASN A 16 -27.47 9.40 10.10
CA ASN A 16 -27.82 7.99 9.92
C ASN A 16 -27.09 7.43 8.70
N TRP A 17 -25.84 6.98 8.88
CA TRP A 17 -25.15 6.28 7.79
C TRP A 17 -25.82 4.93 7.52
N ILE A 18 -26.39 4.81 6.33
CA ILE A 18 -26.84 3.57 5.71
C ILE A 18 -25.91 3.33 4.54
N GLU A 19 -25.28 2.15 4.51
CA GLU A 19 -24.38 1.78 3.43
C GLU A 19 -25.16 1.75 2.11
N PRO A 20 -24.82 2.60 1.13
CA PRO A 20 -25.53 2.64 -0.13
C PRO A 20 -25.23 1.37 -0.92
N PRO A 21 -26.17 0.87 -1.75
CA PRO A 21 -25.86 -0.19 -2.71
C PRO A 21 -24.74 0.28 -3.65
N LEU A 22 -23.99 -0.68 -4.22
CA LEU A 22 -22.80 -0.40 -5.02
C LEU A 22 -23.05 0.67 -6.11
N GLN A 23 -24.19 0.61 -6.81
CA GLN A 23 -24.52 1.59 -7.85
C GLN A 23 -24.68 3.03 -7.30
N GLU A 24 -25.32 3.19 -6.15
CA GLU A 24 -25.48 4.49 -5.48
C GLU A 24 -24.16 4.99 -4.90
N HIS A 25 -23.38 4.09 -4.27
CA HIS A 25 -22.02 4.36 -3.79
C HIS A 25 -21.17 5.01 -4.89
N LEU A 26 -21.17 4.37 -6.06
CA LEU A 26 -20.39 4.80 -7.21
C LEU A 26 -20.90 6.12 -7.80
N TRP A 27 -22.22 6.27 -7.95
CA TRP A 27 -22.82 7.53 -8.41
C TRP A 27 -22.46 8.71 -7.50
N LEU A 28 -22.48 8.52 -6.17
CA LEU A 28 -22.07 9.52 -5.19
C LEU A 28 -20.60 9.92 -5.35
N LEU A 29 -19.72 8.94 -5.55
CA LEU A 29 -18.30 9.20 -5.83
C LEU A 29 -18.11 10.03 -7.10
N CYS A 30 -18.80 9.70 -8.19
CA CYS A 30 -18.78 10.50 -9.41
C CYS A 30 -19.21 11.94 -9.13
N LYS A 31 -20.34 12.12 -8.43
CA LYS A 31 -20.86 13.46 -8.12
C LYS A 31 -19.94 14.27 -7.23
N MET A 32 -19.29 13.65 -6.25
CA MET A 32 -18.29 14.35 -5.45
C MET A 32 -17.06 14.75 -6.27
N LEU A 33 -16.63 13.95 -7.24
CA LEU A 33 -15.46 14.25 -8.07
C LEU A 33 -15.76 15.29 -9.17
N GLU A 34 -17.02 15.45 -9.55
CA GLU A 34 -17.50 16.55 -10.40
C GLU A 34 -17.54 17.91 -9.67
N GLU A 35 -17.43 17.94 -8.34
CA GLU A 35 -17.51 19.18 -7.56
C GLU A 35 -16.30 20.09 -7.74
N LYS A 36 -16.52 21.38 -7.46
CA LYS A 36 -15.43 22.38 -7.48
C LYS A 36 -14.29 21.93 -6.55
N PRO A 37 -13.01 22.04 -6.99
CA PRO A 37 -11.87 21.54 -6.24
C PRO A 37 -11.81 22.03 -4.79
N GLY A 38 -12.23 23.28 -4.52
CA GLY A 38 -12.25 23.86 -3.18
C GLY A 38 -13.02 23.04 -2.14
N LYS A 39 -14.14 22.42 -2.52
CA LYS A 39 -14.99 21.62 -1.63
C LYS A 39 -14.70 20.12 -1.67
N LEU A 40 -14.06 19.65 -2.75
CA LEU A 40 -13.80 18.22 -3.01
C LEU A 40 -13.14 17.51 -1.83
N SER A 41 -12.04 18.06 -1.30
CA SER A 41 -11.29 17.42 -0.19
C SER A 41 -12.16 17.20 1.04
N ARG A 42 -12.97 18.20 1.43
CA ARG A 42 -13.84 18.08 2.61
C ARG A 42 -14.93 17.05 2.40
N LYS A 43 -15.65 17.12 1.27
CA LYS A 43 -16.74 16.19 0.93
C LYS A 43 -16.23 14.76 0.83
N LEU A 44 -15.11 14.55 0.13
CA LEU A 44 -14.51 13.23 -0.04
C LEU A 44 -13.98 12.68 1.28
N SER A 45 -13.40 13.52 2.15
CA SER A 45 -12.96 13.08 3.49
C SER A 45 -14.14 12.66 4.36
N GLN A 46 -15.25 13.40 4.32
CA GLN A 46 -16.48 13.05 5.05
C GLN A 46 -17.06 11.73 4.54
N TYR A 47 -17.10 11.54 3.22
CA TYR A 47 -17.58 10.31 2.63
C TYR A 47 -16.69 9.11 2.97
N ILE A 48 -15.37 9.23 2.80
CA ILE A 48 -14.44 8.14 3.09
C ILE A 48 -14.41 7.81 4.57
N ALA A 49 -14.52 8.81 5.45
CA ALA A 49 -14.79 8.60 6.86
C ALA A 49 -16.01 7.70 7.05
N ALA A 50 -17.15 8.08 6.48
CA ALA A 50 -18.39 7.37 6.70
C ALA A 50 -18.37 5.94 6.11
N GLN A 51 -17.79 5.75 4.93
CA GLN A 51 -17.64 4.42 4.30
C GLN A 51 -16.64 3.53 5.05
N SER A 52 -15.52 4.11 5.49
CA SER A 52 -14.42 3.34 6.09
C SER A 52 -14.55 3.24 7.61
N ARG A 53 -15.57 3.85 8.23
CA ARG A 53 -15.71 3.94 9.69
C ARG A 53 -15.62 2.60 10.40
N ARG A 54 -16.26 1.55 9.86
CA ARG A 54 -16.21 0.19 10.45
C ARG A 54 -14.81 -0.39 10.38
N ARG A 55 -14.11 -0.20 9.26
CA ARG A 55 -12.73 -0.68 9.07
C ARG A 55 -11.76 0.08 9.97
N ILE A 56 -11.89 1.41 10.04
CA ILE A 56 -11.10 2.27 10.91
C ILE A 56 -11.34 1.90 12.38
N ALA A 57 -12.60 1.79 12.81
CA ALA A 57 -12.97 1.37 14.17
C ALA A 57 -12.37 0.01 14.51
N ARG A 58 -12.55 -0.98 13.62
CA ARG A 58 -12.03 -2.34 13.80
C ARG A 58 -10.51 -2.34 13.93
N ARG A 59 -9.81 -1.58 13.08
CA ARG A 59 -8.35 -1.44 13.14
C ARG A 59 -7.92 -0.78 14.43
N PHE A 60 -8.53 0.35 14.80
CA PHE A 60 -8.15 1.11 16.00
C PHE A 60 -8.40 0.30 17.28
N ARG A 61 -9.57 -0.33 17.40
CA ARG A 61 -9.98 -1.15 18.55
C ARG A 61 -9.45 -2.59 18.51
N ASN A 62 -8.55 -2.90 17.59
CA ASN A 62 -7.94 -4.22 17.53
C ASN A 62 -7.06 -4.44 18.77
N GLN A 63 -7.48 -5.35 19.64
CA GLN A 63 -6.85 -5.61 20.93
C GLN A 63 -5.43 -6.15 20.81
N SER A 64 -5.12 -6.91 19.76
CA SER A 64 -3.79 -7.51 19.58
C SER A 64 -2.84 -6.64 18.78
N LEU A 65 -3.34 -5.85 17.82
CA LEU A 65 -2.50 -5.13 16.86
C LEU A 65 -2.39 -3.63 17.16
N SER A 66 -3.46 -2.96 17.58
CA SER A 66 -3.48 -1.49 17.72
C SER A 66 -3.48 -1.03 19.16
N GLN A 67 -4.25 -1.71 20.01
CA GLN A 67 -4.40 -1.31 21.40
C GLN A 67 -3.08 -1.26 22.17
N PRO A 68 -2.10 -2.17 21.95
CA PRO A 68 -0.81 -2.08 22.62
C PRO A 68 -0.05 -0.76 22.34
N TYR A 69 -0.18 -0.20 21.13
CA TYR A 69 0.41 1.09 20.78
C TYR A 69 -0.25 2.24 21.56
N TYR A 70 -1.59 2.25 21.59
CA TYR A 70 -2.33 3.28 22.30
C TYR A 70 -2.12 3.22 23.81
N ASP A 71 -2.14 2.02 24.39
CA ASP A 71 -1.93 1.82 25.82
C ASP A 71 -0.50 2.17 26.24
N SER A 72 0.49 1.87 25.38
CA SER A 72 1.88 2.29 25.58
C SER A 72 2.02 3.81 25.62
N LEU A 73 1.39 4.53 24.68
CA LEU A 73 1.35 6.00 24.72
C LEU A 73 0.68 6.51 26.00
N LYS A 74 -0.42 5.89 26.45
CA LYS A 74 -1.12 6.26 27.69
C LYS A 74 -0.30 6.03 28.96
N ARG A 75 0.64 5.08 28.95
CA ARG A 75 1.52 4.79 30.10
C ARG A 75 2.57 5.88 30.33
N VAL A 76 2.90 6.67 29.31
CA VAL A 76 3.84 7.78 29.44
C VAL A 76 3.17 8.89 30.26
N LYS A 77 3.55 9.01 31.54
CA LYS A 77 3.04 10.05 32.44
C LYS A 77 3.86 11.34 32.36
N ASP A 78 5.17 11.18 32.28
CA ASP A 78 6.12 12.29 32.32
C ASP A 78 6.92 12.35 31.02
N VAL A 79 6.77 13.44 30.27
CA VAL A 79 7.51 13.66 29.02
C VAL A 79 8.86 14.31 29.34
N PRO A 80 9.99 13.60 29.08
CA PRO A 80 11.31 14.07 29.46
C PRO A 80 11.70 15.33 28.67
N PRO A 81 12.58 16.19 29.23
CA PRO A 81 13.10 17.33 28.50
C PRO A 81 13.87 16.93 27.25
N LEU A 82 13.69 17.74 26.21
CA LEU A 82 14.46 17.61 24.98
C LEU A 82 15.95 17.77 25.33
N PRO A 83 16.83 16.88 24.85
CA PRO A 83 18.26 17.00 25.08
C PRO A 83 18.79 18.35 24.61
N LEU A 84 19.48 19.10 25.49
CA LEU A 84 20.11 20.40 25.18
C LEU A 84 21.04 20.35 23.95
N HIS A 85 21.62 19.19 23.67
CA HIS A 85 22.53 18.96 22.54
C HIS A 85 21.84 18.58 21.24
N ARG A 86 20.51 18.49 21.22
CA ARG A 86 19.74 18.46 19.98
C ARG A 86 19.70 19.87 19.37
N LYS A 87 20.88 20.47 19.19
CA LYS A 87 21.05 21.62 18.31
C LYS A 87 20.53 21.13 16.97
N GLN A 88 19.39 21.70 16.60
CA GLN A 88 18.63 21.40 15.41
C GLN A 88 19.60 21.00 14.30
N ALA A 89 19.48 19.78 13.79
CA ALA A 89 20.16 19.37 12.57
C ALA A 89 19.52 20.12 11.38
N THR A 90 19.48 21.45 11.48
CA THR A 90 19.00 22.35 10.46
C THR A 90 20.12 22.49 9.45
N ASN A 91 19.79 22.13 8.21
CA ASN A 91 20.28 22.76 6.99
C ASN A 91 21.49 22.17 6.25
N HIS A 92 22.13 21.07 6.67
CA HIS A 92 23.30 20.57 5.93
C HIS A 92 23.20 19.20 5.27
N ARG A 93 22.05 18.51 5.32
CA ARG A 93 21.86 17.30 4.49
C ARG A 93 21.29 17.69 3.13
N PRO A 94 22.02 17.50 2.01
CA PRO A 94 21.47 17.71 0.67
C PRO A 94 20.21 16.83 0.49
N GLY A 95 19.07 17.43 0.12
CA GLY A 95 17.79 16.73 -0.05
C GLY A 95 16.80 16.82 1.13
N ALA A 96 17.26 17.04 2.37
CA ALA A 96 16.37 17.12 3.54
C ALA A 96 15.45 18.35 3.52
N ALA A 97 15.85 19.41 2.82
CA ALA A 97 15.12 20.68 2.79
C ALA A 97 13.68 20.58 2.26
N LYS A 98 13.40 19.64 1.34
CA LYS A 98 12.04 19.47 0.79
C LYS A 98 11.15 18.69 1.77
N LEU A 99 11.64 17.58 2.30
CA LEU A 99 10.90 16.75 3.24
C LEU A 99 10.57 17.53 4.51
N ASP A 100 11.56 18.24 5.06
CA ASP A 100 11.37 19.08 6.25
C ASP A 100 10.28 20.13 6.02
N LYS A 101 10.24 20.73 4.82
CA LYS A 101 9.23 21.75 4.48
C LYS A 101 7.81 21.18 4.51
N ASP A 102 7.57 20.01 3.92
CA ASP A 102 6.24 19.40 3.88
C ASP A 102 5.74 19.04 5.30
N GLU A 103 6.65 18.63 6.18
CA GLU A 103 6.33 18.34 7.58
C GLU A 103 6.05 19.59 8.41
N TYR A 104 6.86 20.64 8.27
CA TYR A 104 6.60 21.96 8.89
C TYR A 104 5.28 22.55 8.39
N ASP A 105 4.98 22.40 7.10
CA ASP A 105 3.70 22.80 6.54
C ASP A 105 2.54 21.97 7.13
N SER A 106 2.75 20.68 7.41
CA SER A 106 1.76 19.84 8.08
C SER A 106 1.50 20.30 9.52
N ASP A 107 2.55 20.56 10.31
CA ASP A 107 2.46 21.09 11.68
C ASP A 107 1.77 22.46 11.71
N ARG A 108 2.10 23.35 10.78
CA ARG A 108 1.45 24.66 10.65
C ARG A 108 -0.03 24.54 10.29
N ARG A 109 -0.38 23.63 9.38
CA ARG A 109 -1.78 23.36 9.04
C ARG A 109 -2.54 22.77 10.22
N PHE A 110 -1.90 21.92 11.02
CA PHE A 110 -2.48 21.41 12.25
C PHE A 110 -2.80 22.56 13.23
N LEU A 111 -1.83 23.41 13.55
CA LEU A 111 -2.04 24.59 14.40
C LEU A 111 -3.19 25.47 13.87
N LYS A 112 -3.12 25.84 12.58
CA LYS A 112 -4.07 26.78 11.98
C LYS A 112 -5.49 26.24 11.88
N TYR A 113 -5.66 25.02 11.37
CA TYR A 113 -6.98 24.51 11.03
C TYR A 113 -7.64 23.71 12.16
N PHE A 114 -6.84 23.11 13.04
CA PHE A 114 -7.36 22.36 14.18
C PHE A 114 -7.37 23.21 15.44
N LEU A 115 -6.24 23.81 15.84
CA LEU A 115 -6.17 24.60 17.08
C LEU A 115 -6.70 26.03 16.93
N GLY A 116 -6.68 26.59 15.72
CA GLY A 116 -7.19 27.94 15.42
C GLY A 116 -8.56 28.26 16.03
N PRO A 117 -9.60 27.43 15.81
CA PRO A 117 -10.91 27.62 16.42
C PRO A 117 -10.92 27.67 17.95
N TYR A 118 -9.97 27.03 18.63
CA TYR A 118 -9.89 27.01 20.10
C TYR A 118 -9.17 28.22 20.70
N ASN A 119 -8.46 28.99 19.87
CA ASN A 119 -7.83 30.24 20.30
C ASN A 119 -8.79 31.43 20.24
N ASP A 120 -9.93 31.27 19.58
CA ASP A 120 -10.96 32.30 19.52
C ASP A 120 -11.68 32.38 20.88
N LYS A 121 -11.69 33.58 21.48
CA LYS A 121 -12.37 33.84 22.75
C LYS A 121 -13.89 33.62 22.66
N GLU A 122 -14.44 33.63 21.44
CA GLU A 122 -15.86 33.37 21.19
C GLU A 122 -16.19 31.88 21.05
N CYS A 123 -15.18 31.00 21.01
CA CYS A 123 -15.39 29.56 20.91
C CYS A 123 -15.91 28.99 22.23
N THR A 124 -17.14 28.47 22.22
CA THR A 124 -17.79 27.89 23.41
C THR A 124 -17.28 26.50 23.76
N THR A 125 -16.61 25.82 22.83
CA THR A 125 -16.02 24.51 23.06
C THR A 125 -14.59 24.66 23.57
N SER A 126 -14.40 24.55 24.88
CA SER A 126 -13.05 24.44 25.46
C SER A 126 -12.46 23.06 25.18
N LEU A 127 -11.16 22.99 24.91
CA LEU A 127 -10.43 21.73 24.98
C LEU A 127 -10.30 21.35 26.45
N ASP A 128 -10.68 20.13 26.81
CA ASP A 128 -10.52 19.57 28.16
C ASP A 128 -9.04 19.23 28.47
N THR A 129 -8.09 19.88 27.79
CA THR A 129 -6.65 19.59 27.86
C THR A 129 -5.88 20.89 27.97
N PRO A 130 -5.00 21.05 28.98
CA PRO A 130 -4.19 22.25 29.14
C PRO A 130 -3.14 22.32 28.03
N ILE A 131 -3.33 23.25 27.09
CA ILE A 131 -2.46 23.44 25.91
C ILE A 131 -2.15 24.92 25.65
N GLU A 132 -1.91 25.69 26.71
CA GLU A 132 -1.75 27.15 26.65
C GLU A 132 -0.59 27.59 25.75
N HIS A 133 0.55 26.90 25.82
CA HIS A 133 1.71 27.24 24.99
C HIS A 133 1.47 26.90 23.52
N LEU A 134 0.83 25.76 23.22
CA LEU A 134 0.43 25.42 21.85
C LEU A 134 -0.56 26.43 21.25
N LEU A 135 -1.53 26.91 22.04
CA LEU A 135 -2.45 27.96 21.59
C LEU A 135 -1.73 29.28 21.31
N LYS A 136 -0.78 29.66 22.17
CA LYS A 136 0.09 30.83 21.91
C LYS A 136 0.88 30.68 20.59
N MET A 137 1.37 29.48 20.29
CA MET A 137 2.04 29.21 19.00
C MET A 137 1.11 29.37 17.80
N VAL A 138 -0.21 29.19 17.96
CA VAL A 138 -1.18 29.47 16.89
C VAL A 138 -1.15 30.96 16.53
N ASP A 139 -1.14 31.87 17.50
CA ASP A 139 -1.08 33.32 17.24
C ASP A 139 0.22 33.73 16.55
N GLU A 140 1.34 33.17 17.01
CA GLU A 140 2.65 33.37 16.39
C GLU A 140 2.65 32.84 14.94
N SER A 141 1.92 31.76 14.66
CA SER A 141 1.81 31.15 13.33
C SER A 141 1.05 31.96 12.29
N MET A 142 0.13 32.80 12.77
CA MET A 142 -0.70 33.66 11.92
C MET A 142 0.04 34.95 11.55
N THR A 143 0.97 35.39 12.39
CA THR A 143 1.68 36.67 12.25
C THR A 143 3.05 36.52 11.58
N GLY A 144 3.72 35.36 11.72
CA GLY A 144 5.05 35.11 11.17
C GLY A 144 5.09 34.23 9.90
N SER A 145 6.09 34.47 9.05
CA SER A 145 6.50 33.56 7.95
C SER A 145 7.61 32.59 8.35
N GLY A 146 8.00 32.57 9.63
CA GLY A 146 9.07 31.72 10.14
C GLY A 146 8.70 30.24 10.23
N ASN A 147 9.71 29.38 10.29
CA ASN A 147 9.54 27.96 10.61
C ASN A 147 9.07 27.86 12.07
N ILE A 148 7.93 27.24 12.28
CA ILE A 148 7.32 27.09 13.59
C ILE A 148 7.66 25.70 14.09
N GLU A 149 8.41 25.63 15.17
CA GLU A 149 8.76 24.37 15.80
C GLU A 149 7.69 24.01 16.82
N LEU A 150 6.69 23.24 16.39
CA LEU A 150 5.54 22.87 17.22
C LEU A 150 5.92 22.07 18.49
N TYR A 151 7.04 21.34 18.48
CA TYR A 151 7.49 20.51 19.59
C TYR A 151 8.77 21.08 20.22
N THR A 152 8.61 21.80 21.33
CA THR A 152 9.68 22.44 22.11
C THR A 152 9.70 21.91 23.55
N ASN A 153 10.63 22.39 24.38
CA ASN A 153 10.64 22.05 25.80
C ASN A 153 9.38 22.50 26.54
N ASP A 154 8.75 23.59 26.10
CA ASP A 154 7.57 24.16 26.74
C ASP A 154 6.30 23.46 26.25
N THR A 155 6.27 23.01 24.98
CA THR A 155 5.08 22.38 24.40
C THR A 155 5.08 20.86 24.44
N ARG A 156 6.18 20.20 24.82
CA ARG A 156 6.32 18.73 24.74
C ARG A 156 5.25 17.95 25.52
N THR A 157 4.90 18.43 26.71
CA THR A 157 3.91 17.78 27.58
C THR A 157 2.50 18.08 27.08
N GLU A 158 2.24 19.33 26.68
CA GLU A 158 0.97 19.74 26.06
C GLU A 158 0.70 18.94 24.78
N PHE A 159 1.72 18.74 23.95
CA PHE A 159 1.63 17.96 22.72
C PHE A 159 1.29 16.50 22.99
N HIS A 160 1.90 15.89 24.01
CA HIS A 160 1.58 14.52 24.40
C HIS A 160 0.12 14.39 24.86
N HIS A 161 -0.34 15.29 25.72
CA HIS A 161 -1.74 15.30 26.17
C HIS A 161 -2.70 15.56 25.01
N LEU A 162 -2.36 16.46 24.09
CA LEU A 162 -3.15 16.73 22.90
C LEU A 162 -3.23 15.50 21.98
N LEU A 163 -2.13 14.76 21.80
CA LEU A 163 -2.14 13.50 21.05
C LEU A 163 -3.07 12.47 21.71
N LEU A 164 -2.98 12.27 23.03
CA LEU A 164 -3.85 11.34 23.75
C LEU A 164 -5.32 11.76 23.68
N PHE A 165 -5.60 13.06 23.80
CA PHE A 165 -6.92 13.64 23.62
C PHE A 165 -7.46 13.35 22.22
N LEU A 166 -6.65 13.58 21.17
CA LEU A 166 -7.04 13.34 19.80
C LEU A 166 -7.32 11.85 19.52
N LEU A 167 -6.49 10.95 20.05
CA LEU A 167 -6.71 9.51 19.93
C LEU A 167 -7.98 9.07 20.65
N LEU A 168 -8.23 9.58 21.86
CA LEU A 168 -9.45 9.30 22.61
C LEU A 168 -10.69 9.83 21.88
N ARG A 169 -10.69 11.10 21.48
CA ARG A 169 -11.80 11.70 20.74
C ARG A 169 -12.00 11.03 19.39
N PHE A 170 -10.94 10.60 18.72
CA PHE A 170 -11.04 9.81 17.50
C PHE A 170 -11.73 8.47 17.75
N GLU A 171 -11.40 7.77 18.84
CA GLU A 171 -12.04 6.51 19.24
C GLU A 171 -13.53 6.65 19.59
N GLU A 172 -13.88 7.71 20.33
CA GLU A 172 -15.26 8.07 20.69
C GLU A 172 -16.04 8.51 19.47
N SER A 173 -15.38 9.26 18.58
CA SER A 173 -15.98 9.95 17.44
C SER A 173 -15.70 9.25 16.12
N VAL A 174 -15.51 7.92 16.13
CA VAL A 174 -15.44 7.14 14.87
C VAL A 174 -16.75 7.27 14.06
N GLU A 175 -17.79 7.91 14.61
CA GLU A 175 -19.00 8.29 13.88
C GLU A 175 -18.97 9.74 13.34
N GLN A 176 -18.19 10.65 13.93
CA GLN A 176 -18.03 12.07 13.52
C GLN A 176 -16.65 12.35 12.89
N LEU A 177 -16.06 11.29 12.33
CA LEU A 177 -14.65 11.09 11.94
C LEU A 177 -13.89 12.25 11.30
N SER A 178 -14.52 13.11 10.50
CA SER A 178 -13.76 13.96 9.57
C SER A 178 -12.82 14.96 10.25
N TYR A 179 -13.16 15.46 11.44
CA TYR A 179 -12.37 16.49 12.12
C TYR A 179 -11.15 15.92 12.86
N TYR A 180 -11.35 14.98 13.79
CA TYR A 180 -10.25 14.37 14.54
C TYR A 180 -9.33 13.51 13.68
N ALA A 181 -9.87 12.85 12.65
CA ALA A 181 -9.04 12.12 11.69
C ALA A 181 -8.11 13.04 10.91
N TYR A 182 -8.61 14.21 10.50
CA TYR A 182 -7.79 15.20 9.82
C TYR A 182 -6.68 15.73 10.75
N ALA A 183 -7.01 15.99 12.01
CA ALA A 183 -6.04 16.41 13.03
C ALA A 183 -4.93 15.36 13.21
N LEU A 184 -5.31 14.08 13.42
CA LEU A 184 -4.37 12.96 13.54
C LEU A 184 -3.54 12.76 12.27
N LEU A 185 -4.12 12.91 11.08
CA LEU A 185 -3.38 12.86 9.81
C LEU A 185 -2.30 13.93 9.73
N ARG A 186 -2.64 15.18 10.10
CA ARG A 186 -1.66 16.27 10.09
C ARG A 186 -0.55 16.05 11.10
N LEU A 187 -0.87 15.54 12.29
CA LEU A 187 0.14 15.14 13.28
C LEU A 187 1.01 13.99 12.78
N ALA A 188 0.43 12.93 12.20
CA ALA A 188 1.16 11.77 11.71
C ALA A 188 2.14 12.09 10.56
N ARG A 189 1.85 13.15 9.79
CA ARG A 189 2.74 13.73 8.77
C ARG A 189 3.67 14.81 9.31
N GLY A 190 3.43 15.26 10.55
CA GLY A 190 4.11 16.38 11.16
C GLY A 190 5.47 16.01 11.75
N ARG A 191 6.40 16.97 11.75
CA ARG A 191 7.72 16.79 12.35
C ARG A 191 7.61 16.67 13.85
N ALA A 192 6.70 17.43 14.46
CA ALA A 192 6.43 17.42 15.89
C ALA A 192 6.15 16.02 16.45
N PHE A 193 5.35 15.22 15.72
CA PHE A 193 5.02 13.87 16.14
C PHE A 193 6.24 12.94 16.13
N ARG A 194 7.10 13.03 15.11
CA ARG A 194 8.35 12.25 15.08
C ARG A 194 9.28 12.63 16.22
N MET A 195 9.49 13.93 16.42
CA MET A 195 10.31 14.44 17.52
C MET A 195 9.77 14.02 18.88
N HIS A 196 8.44 13.98 19.02
CA HIS A 196 7.78 13.49 20.22
C HIS A 196 8.09 12.01 20.47
N LEU A 197 7.86 11.15 19.48
CA LEU A 197 8.10 9.72 19.62
C LEU A 197 9.58 9.42 19.93
N GLU A 198 10.51 10.09 19.27
CA GLU A 198 11.95 9.98 19.55
C GLU A 198 12.28 10.36 21.00
N ASN A 199 11.65 11.43 21.51
CA ASN A 199 11.87 11.90 22.87
C ASN A 199 11.36 10.89 23.93
N ILE A 200 10.25 10.20 23.65
CA ILE A 200 9.63 9.22 24.57
C ILE A 200 9.99 7.77 24.23
N GLU A 201 10.91 7.52 23.29
CA GLU A 201 11.15 6.18 22.74
C GLU A 201 11.42 5.12 23.82
N HIS A 202 12.28 5.47 24.79
CA HIS A 202 12.67 4.61 25.90
C HIS A 202 11.52 4.33 26.89
N LEU A 203 10.44 5.11 26.84
CA LEU A 203 9.25 4.95 27.67
C LEU A 203 8.14 4.16 26.97
N LEU A 204 8.23 3.99 25.65
CA LEU A 204 7.28 3.20 24.88
C LEU A 204 7.52 1.70 25.11
N ASP A 205 6.54 0.86 24.85
CA ASP A 205 6.72 -0.58 24.68
C ASP A 205 6.95 -0.92 23.20
N ASP A 206 7.52 -2.10 22.89
CA ASP A 206 7.56 -2.63 21.52
C ASP A 206 6.43 -3.66 21.33
N PRO A 207 5.32 -3.30 20.67
CA PRO A 207 4.17 -4.20 20.51
C PRO A 207 4.47 -5.48 19.74
N ARG A 208 5.59 -5.54 19.02
CA ARG A 208 5.98 -6.70 18.21
C ARG A 208 6.68 -7.78 19.02
N HIS A 209 7.13 -7.44 20.22
CA HIS A 209 7.72 -8.37 21.16
C HIS A 209 6.76 -8.53 22.34
N PRO A 210 5.65 -9.29 22.17
CA PRO A 210 4.80 -9.61 23.32
C PRO A 210 5.69 -10.27 24.37
N SER A 211 5.66 -9.74 25.59
CA SER A 211 6.50 -10.19 26.71
C SER A 211 6.40 -11.71 26.89
N ALA A 212 7.38 -12.44 26.35
CA ALA A 212 7.76 -13.85 26.51
C ALA A 212 6.71 -14.94 26.87
N GLY A 213 5.41 -14.71 26.73
CA GLY A 213 4.38 -15.61 27.30
C GLY A 213 3.06 -15.71 26.54
N ALA A 214 2.90 -15.04 25.40
CA ALA A 214 1.71 -15.16 24.56
C ALA A 214 2.03 -16.02 23.33
N SER A 215 1.35 -17.16 23.19
CA SER A 215 1.42 -18.04 22.01
C SER A 215 0.93 -17.29 20.76
N THR A 216 1.67 -17.38 19.65
CA THR A 216 1.51 -16.56 18.44
C THR A 216 0.86 -17.30 17.27
N ASP A 217 0.09 -18.37 17.50
CA ASP A 217 -0.39 -19.24 16.40
C ASP A 217 -1.52 -18.65 15.52
N ASP A 218 -1.96 -17.40 15.73
CA ASP A 218 -3.18 -16.85 15.08
C ASP A 218 -2.98 -15.49 14.35
N TYR A 219 -1.76 -15.16 13.91
CA TYR A 219 -1.50 -13.93 13.17
C TYR A 219 -1.97 -14.01 11.70
N ASN A 220 -3.16 -13.45 11.45
CA ASN A 220 -3.76 -13.22 10.12
C ASN A 220 -2.88 -12.36 9.16
N GLU A 221 -2.99 -12.66 7.86
CA GLU A 221 -2.30 -12.09 6.69
C GLU A 221 -2.49 -10.56 6.43
N GLU A 222 -3.13 -9.80 7.33
CA GLU A 222 -3.35 -8.35 7.11
C GLU A 222 -2.07 -7.48 7.30
N HIS A 223 -0.92 -8.07 7.67
CA HIS A 223 0.32 -7.32 7.97
C HIS A 223 1.20 -6.98 6.74
N ASP A 224 1.01 -7.62 5.59
CA ASP A 224 2.02 -7.60 4.51
C ASP A 224 1.99 -6.37 3.57
N HIS A 225 1.08 -5.42 3.76
CA HIS A 225 0.93 -4.30 2.81
C HIS A 225 1.19 -2.90 3.38
N ALA A 226 1.29 -2.75 4.71
CA ALA A 226 1.55 -1.43 5.31
C ALA A 226 3.04 -1.04 5.33
N GLN A 227 3.95 -1.97 5.01
CA GLN A 227 5.41 -1.73 5.10
C GLN A 227 6.04 -1.16 3.83
N GLN A 228 5.33 -1.07 2.70
CA GLN A 228 5.94 -0.71 1.41
C GLN A 228 5.79 0.76 0.98
N GLU A 229 5.05 1.61 1.68
CA GLU A 229 4.68 2.91 1.08
C GLU A 229 5.61 4.10 1.33
N GLU A 230 6.65 4.01 2.17
CA GLU A 230 7.65 5.10 2.19
C GLU A 230 9.06 4.55 2.42
N ASP A 231 9.86 4.56 1.35
CA ASP A 231 11.32 4.68 1.43
C ASP A 231 11.63 5.92 2.27
N PHE A 232 11.71 5.75 3.59
CA PHE A 232 12.20 6.77 4.50
C PHE A 232 13.66 7.02 4.13
N ASP A 233 13.92 8.12 3.42
CA ASP A 233 15.22 8.56 2.88
C ASP A 233 16.38 8.44 3.90
N GLY A 234 17.00 7.25 3.95
CA GLY A 234 18.33 7.01 4.49
C GLY A 234 18.59 7.39 5.96
N VAL A 235 17.55 7.51 6.81
CA VAL A 235 17.73 7.57 8.28
C VAL A 235 17.16 6.29 8.89
N LEU A 236 18.04 5.49 9.49
CA LEU A 236 17.66 4.34 10.28
C LEU A 236 17.00 4.82 11.59
N LEU A 237 15.75 5.24 11.53
CA LEU A 237 14.92 5.37 12.73
C LEU A 237 14.90 4.00 13.42
N PRO A 238 15.05 3.96 14.76
CA PRO A 238 14.79 2.77 15.54
C PRO A 238 13.49 2.09 15.11
N GLN A 239 13.55 0.77 14.97
CA GLN A 239 12.47 -0.02 14.39
C GLN A 239 11.14 0.14 15.15
N LYS A 240 11.23 0.46 16.45
CA LYS A 240 10.11 0.76 17.34
C LYS A 240 9.42 2.08 16.97
N LEU A 241 10.17 3.16 16.77
CA LEU A 241 9.59 4.44 16.34
C LEU A 241 8.86 4.32 15.00
N LYS A 242 9.48 3.58 14.07
CA LYS A 242 8.88 3.28 12.76
C LYS A 242 7.52 2.59 12.90
N SER A 243 7.36 1.68 13.87
CA SER A 243 6.10 0.96 14.05
C SER A 243 4.98 1.85 14.59
N TYR A 244 5.26 2.80 15.49
CA TYR A 244 4.24 3.77 15.97
C TYR A 244 3.81 4.73 14.87
N VAL A 245 4.74 5.23 14.06
CA VAL A 245 4.42 6.09 12.91
C VAL A 245 3.60 5.31 11.89
N ALA A 246 4.02 4.10 11.53
CA ALA A 246 3.31 3.24 10.60
C ALA A 246 1.91 2.88 11.13
N TRP A 247 1.78 2.57 12.42
CA TRP A 247 0.49 2.30 13.06
C TRP A 247 -0.45 3.50 12.93
N LEU A 248 -0.04 4.70 13.34
CA LEU A 248 -0.92 5.87 13.27
C LEU A 248 -1.28 6.20 11.82
N ARG A 249 -0.32 6.12 10.89
CA ARG A 249 -0.56 6.31 9.45
C ARG A 249 -1.53 5.28 8.88
N LEU A 250 -1.45 4.02 9.30
CA LEU A 250 -2.40 2.98 8.89
C LEU A 250 -3.84 3.29 9.34
N ILE A 251 -4.00 3.87 10.53
CA ILE A 251 -5.31 4.30 11.05
C ILE A 251 -5.89 5.44 10.22
N VAL A 252 -5.06 6.42 9.83
CA VAL A 252 -5.50 7.61 9.08
C VAL A 252 -5.29 7.50 7.56
N GLY A 253 -4.81 6.37 7.05
CA GLY A 253 -4.40 6.18 5.65
C GLY A 253 -5.52 6.40 4.63
N HIS A 254 -6.77 6.15 5.05
CA HIS A 254 -7.93 6.48 4.22
C HIS A 254 -8.08 7.99 3.97
N PHE A 255 -7.77 8.82 4.97
CA PHE A 255 -7.77 10.28 4.83
C PHE A 255 -6.55 10.78 4.06
N ASP A 256 -5.42 10.10 4.23
CA ASP A 256 -4.19 10.33 3.46
C ASP A 256 -4.46 10.25 1.96
N ALA A 257 -5.10 9.15 1.53
CA ALA A 257 -5.48 8.89 0.15
C ALA A 257 -6.41 9.99 -0.41
N VAL A 258 -7.38 10.45 0.40
CA VAL A 258 -8.26 11.57 0.00
C VAL A 258 -7.47 12.85 -0.22
N GLU A 259 -6.51 13.15 0.64
CA GLU A 259 -5.70 14.35 0.49
C GLU A 259 -4.80 14.26 -0.74
N ILE A 260 -4.19 13.10 -1.00
CA ILE A 260 -3.39 12.85 -2.21
C ILE A 260 -4.25 13.09 -3.45
N LEU A 261 -5.44 12.49 -3.51
CA LEU A 261 -6.35 12.68 -4.65
C LEU A 261 -6.77 14.14 -4.80
N ALA A 262 -7.20 14.78 -3.71
CA ALA A 262 -7.63 16.17 -3.75
C ALA A 262 -6.49 17.11 -4.16
N ARG A 263 -5.25 16.83 -3.73
CA ARG A 263 -4.06 17.60 -4.11
C ARG A 263 -3.73 17.39 -5.58
N PHE A 264 -3.78 16.15 -6.06
CA PHE A 264 -3.56 15.83 -7.47
C PHE A 264 -4.58 16.56 -8.35
N VAL A 265 -5.87 16.46 -8.07
CA VAL A 265 -6.94 17.12 -8.84
C VAL A 265 -6.84 18.65 -8.80
N LYS A 266 -6.26 19.22 -7.74
CA LYS A 266 -6.01 20.68 -7.62
C LYS A 266 -4.70 21.14 -8.25
N SER A 267 -3.82 20.21 -8.59
CA SER A 267 -2.48 20.55 -9.07
C SER A 267 -2.53 21.13 -10.47
N SER A 268 -1.57 21.99 -10.82
CA SER A 268 -1.40 22.46 -12.20
C SER A 268 -1.04 21.33 -13.17
N SER A 269 -0.56 20.20 -12.67
CA SER A 269 -0.31 18.98 -13.43
C SER A 269 -1.57 18.18 -13.76
N PHE A 270 -2.76 18.58 -13.28
CA PHE A 270 -4.02 17.99 -13.67
C PHE A 270 -4.67 18.84 -14.77
N PRO A 271 -4.47 18.52 -16.07
CA PRO A 271 -4.89 19.37 -17.18
C PRO A 271 -6.39 19.29 -17.47
N TYR A 272 -7.13 18.44 -16.76
CA TYR A 272 -8.52 18.12 -17.06
C TYR A 272 -9.48 19.02 -16.27
N GLN A 273 -10.57 19.42 -16.90
CA GLN A 273 -11.60 20.26 -16.28
C GLN A 273 -12.61 19.46 -15.47
N SER A 274 -12.71 18.15 -15.73
CA SER A 274 -13.65 17.25 -15.07
C SER A 274 -13.04 15.85 -14.92
N ILE A 275 -13.55 15.12 -13.93
CA ILE A 275 -13.28 13.70 -13.73
C ILE A 275 -14.55 12.95 -14.10
N PHE A 276 -14.44 12.03 -15.04
CA PHE A 276 -15.50 11.11 -15.38
C PHE A 276 -15.12 9.72 -14.87
N ILE A 277 -16.00 9.11 -14.08
CA ILE A 277 -15.86 7.71 -13.66
C ILE A 277 -16.95 6.92 -14.34
N GLN A 278 -16.52 5.94 -15.13
CA GLN A 278 -17.37 4.89 -15.66
C GLN A 278 -16.99 3.57 -15.00
N ILE A 279 -17.99 2.91 -14.43
CA ILE A 279 -17.79 1.55 -13.93
C ILE A 279 -18.05 0.60 -15.07
N LEU A 280 -16.99 -0.07 -15.45
CA LEU A 280 -17.02 -1.16 -16.40
C LEU A 280 -17.56 -2.37 -15.65
N ASN A 281 -18.81 -2.75 -15.94
CA ASN A 281 -19.30 -4.04 -15.49
C ASN A 281 -18.54 -5.12 -16.27
N PRO A 282 -17.88 -6.08 -15.60
CA PRO A 282 -17.29 -7.19 -16.33
C PRO A 282 -18.40 -7.88 -17.13
N PRO A 283 -18.12 -8.32 -18.37
CA PRO A 283 -19.08 -9.13 -19.08
C PRO A 283 -19.45 -10.32 -18.19
N LEU A 284 -20.74 -10.71 -18.20
CA LEU A 284 -21.17 -11.93 -17.54
C LEU A 284 -20.27 -13.04 -18.08
N THR A 285 -19.46 -13.64 -17.20
CA THR A 285 -18.72 -14.83 -17.58
C THR A 285 -19.74 -15.86 -18.04
N GLY A 286 -19.69 -16.25 -19.32
CA GLY A 286 -20.59 -17.24 -19.88
C GLY A 286 -20.62 -18.49 -19.02
N GLU A 287 -21.75 -19.21 -19.04
CA GLU A 287 -21.91 -20.48 -18.31
C GLU A 287 -20.83 -21.51 -18.71
N ASP A 288 -20.23 -21.34 -19.88
CA ASP A 288 -19.11 -22.09 -20.45
C ASP A 288 -17.77 -21.80 -19.75
N LYS A 289 -17.76 -21.58 -18.44
CA LYS A 289 -16.50 -21.58 -17.69
C LYS A 289 -15.88 -22.97 -17.86
N LEU A 290 -14.71 -23.04 -18.50
CA LEU A 290 -13.83 -24.19 -18.36
C LEU A 290 -13.63 -24.39 -16.86
N ASP A 291 -14.26 -25.45 -16.36
CA ASP A 291 -14.14 -25.84 -14.97
C ASP A 291 -12.69 -26.26 -14.76
N TRP A 292 -11.89 -25.31 -14.27
CA TRP A 292 -10.48 -25.57 -14.00
C TRP A 292 -10.36 -26.68 -12.95
N GLN A 293 -11.36 -26.92 -12.11
CA GLN A 293 -11.38 -28.08 -11.20
C GLN A 293 -11.48 -29.37 -12.00
N LYS A 294 -12.30 -29.47 -13.06
CA LYS A 294 -12.27 -30.63 -13.99
C LYS A 294 -10.92 -30.83 -14.67
N LEU A 295 -10.10 -29.79 -14.79
CA LEU A 295 -8.70 -29.91 -15.26
C LEU A 295 -7.78 -30.59 -14.24
N PHE A 296 -8.16 -30.64 -12.94
CA PHE A 296 -7.35 -31.18 -11.84
C PHE A 296 -8.02 -32.30 -11.01
N THR A 297 -9.33 -32.52 -11.08
CA THR A 297 -10.08 -33.48 -10.24
C THR A 297 -10.25 -34.86 -10.85
N ASP A 298 -9.95 -35.05 -12.13
CA ASP A 298 -10.10 -36.35 -12.79
C ASP A 298 -8.83 -37.21 -12.63
N GLY A 299 -8.64 -37.78 -11.42
CA GLY A 299 -7.73 -38.91 -11.16
C GLY A 299 -6.24 -38.67 -11.47
N PRO A 300 -5.37 -39.72 -11.44
CA PRO A 300 -3.92 -39.57 -11.63
C PRO A 300 -3.58 -39.16 -13.07
N LEU A 301 -3.69 -37.85 -13.35
CA LEU A 301 -3.21 -37.17 -14.56
C LEU A 301 -3.26 -38.00 -15.86
N PRO A 302 -4.44 -38.36 -16.39
CA PRO A 302 -4.59 -38.66 -17.80
C PRO A 302 -5.70 -37.78 -18.39
N ASP A 303 -5.28 -36.75 -19.13
CA ASP A 303 -6.01 -36.12 -20.24
C ASP A 303 -5.94 -34.59 -20.27
N GLY A 304 -5.83 -33.91 -19.12
CA GLY A 304 -5.60 -32.45 -19.12
C GLY A 304 -4.20 -32.09 -19.66
N LEU A 305 -3.20 -32.87 -19.25
CA LEU A 305 -1.84 -32.76 -19.78
C LEU A 305 -1.78 -33.29 -21.22
N LEU A 306 -2.60 -34.30 -21.61
CA LEU A 306 -2.74 -34.76 -23.00
C LEU A 306 -3.52 -33.77 -23.87
N ALA A 307 -4.40 -32.91 -23.36
CA ALA A 307 -5.04 -31.88 -24.18
C ALA A 307 -4.04 -30.75 -24.54
N ILE A 308 -3.15 -30.40 -23.61
CA ILE A 308 -2.01 -29.51 -23.88
C ILE A 308 -0.96 -30.23 -24.74
N LYS A 309 -0.66 -31.51 -24.45
CA LYS A 309 0.22 -32.35 -25.27
C LYS A 309 -0.33 -32.51 -26.66
N ASP A 310 -1.62 -32.77 -26.86
CA ASP A 310 -2.29 -32.99 -28.14
C ASP A 310 -2.43 -31.71 -28.92
N ARG A 311 -2.69 -30.58 -28.27
CA ARG A 311 -2.60 -29.26 -28.92
C ARG A 311 -1.17 -28.99 -29.38
N ASN A 312 -0.19 -29.23 -28.51
CA ASN A 312 1.22 -29.06 -28.86
C ASN A 312 1.68 -30.11 -29.88
N VAL A 313 1.16 -31.34 -29.89
CA VAL A 313 1.47 -32.40 -30.86
C VAL A 313 0.82 -32.08 -32.20
N LYS A 314 -0.45 -31.65 -32.22
CA LYS A 314 -1.15 -31.18 -33.42
C LYS A 314 -0.51 -29.93 -34.02
N GLU A 315 0.03 -29.04 -33.20
CA GLU A 315 0.79 -27.86 -33.64
C GLU A 315 2.27 -28.17 -33.91
N GLY A 316 2.74 -29.41 -33.73
CA GLY A 316 4.15 -29.80 -33.93
C GLY A 316 5.13 -29.24 -32.90
N LYS A 317 4.65 -28.65 -31.80
CA LYS A 317 5.38 -28.02 -30.71
C LYS A 317 5.63 -28.92 -29.49
N CYS A 318 5.11 -30.15 -29.47
CA CYS A 318 5.35 -31.05 -28.35
C CYS A 318 6.76 -31.61 -28.41
N LYS A 319 7.63 -30.94 -27.67
CA LYS A 319 8.99 -31.32 -27.37
C LYS A 319 9.01 -32.69 -26.68
N LYS A 320 9.89 -33.60 -27.11
CA LYS A 320 9.92 -35.00 -26.62
C LYS A 320 10.46 -35.03 -25.18
N THR A 321 10.01 -36.00 -24.39
CA THR A 321 10.62 -36.33 -23.08
C THR A 321 12.14 -36.44 -23.25
N GLY A 322 12.93 -35.72 -22.45
CA GLY A 322 14.38 -35.59 -22.61
C GLY A 322 14.87 -34.30 -23.31
N GLU A 323 13.98 -33.41 -23.78
CA GLU A 323 14.41 -32.13 -24.38
C GLU A 323 14.83 -31.07 -23.35
N TYR A 324 14.44 -31.26 -22.08
CA TYR A 324 14.92 -30.46 -20.94
C TYR A 324 15.49 -31.38 -19.87
N PRO A 325 16.68 -31.97 -20.12
CA PRO A 325 17.29 -32.93 -19.19
C PRO A 325 17.50 -32.33 -17.79
N GLU A 326 17.63 -31.00 -17.69
CA GLU A 326 17.74 -30.27 -16.44
C GLU A 326 16.47 -30.34 -15.58
N ILE A 327 15.28 -30.29 -16.21
CA ILE A 327 14.00 -30.36 -15.48
C ILE A 327 13.76 -31.79 -14.99
N ASP A 328 14.01 -32.79 -15.85
CA ASP A 328 13.90 -34.19 -15.47
C ASP A 328 14.89 -34.53 -14.34
N ALA A 329 16.15 -34.08 -14.45
CA ALA A 329 17.14 -34.26 -13.39
C ALA A 329 16.75 -33.55 -12.08
N LEU A 330 16.14 -32.37 -12.15
CA LEU A 330 15.64 -31.69 -10.95
C LEU A 330 14.46 -32.45 -10.32
N ARG A 331 13.50 -32.93 -11.11
CA ARG A 331 12.38 -33.76 -10.61
C ARG A 331 12.92 -34.97 -9.86
N ASP A 332 13.84 -35.70 -10.47
CA ASP A 332 14.41 -36.91 -9.88
C ASP A 332 15.15 -36.58 -8.56
N LYS A 333 15.85 -35.44 -8.48
CA LYS A 333 16.47 -34.95 -7.23
C LYS A 333 15.44 -34.59 -6.16
N LEU A 334 14.34 -33.94 -6.53
CA LEU A 334 13.28 -33.52 -5.59
C LEU A 334 12.51 -34.72 -5.04
N GLU A 335 12.24 -35.74 -5.88
CA GLU A 335 11.60 -37.00 -5.46
C GLU A 335 12.45 -37.78 -4.45
N GLN A 336 13.77 -37.75 -4.62
CA GLN A 336 14.70 -38.44 -3.72
C GLN A 336 14.89 -37.72 -2.37
N HIS A 337 14.51 -36.44 -2.26
CA HIS A 337 14.71 -35.66 -1.04
C HIS A 337 13.46 -35.65 -0.14
N PRO A 338 13.45 -36.31 1.03
CA PRO A 338 12.23 -36.52 1.84
C PRO A 338 11.50 -35.22 2.22
N SER A 339 12.25 -34.17 2.58
CA SER A 339 11.67 -32.86 2.92
C SER A 339 11.12 -32.10 1.71
N ALA A 340 11.69 -32.32 0.52
CA ALA A 340 11.19 -31.68 -0.71
C ALA A 340 9.94 -32.42 -1.18
N TYR A 341 9.96 -33.75 -1.17
CA TYR A 341 8.80 -34.58 -1.47
C TYR A 341 7.58 -34.20 -0.61
N SER A 342 7.74 -34.08 0.72
CA SER A 342 6.65 -33.64 1.60
C SER A 342 6.11 -32.25 1.25
N PHE A 343 6.96 -31.31 0.82
CA PHE A 343 6.54 -29.99 0.38
C PHE A 343 5.69 -30.05 -0.91
N PHE A 344 6.13 -30.80 -1.91
CA PHE A 344 5.37 -30.97 -3.16
C PHE A 344 4.08 -31.77 -2.99
N VAL A 345 4.08 -32.76 -2.10
CA VAL A 345 2.88 -33.47 -1.69
C VAL A 345 1.90 -32.46 -1.06
N SER A 346 2.34 -31.64 -0.10
CA SER A 346 1.49 -30.60 0.49
C SER A 346 0.95 -29.59 -0.54
N LEU A 347 1.77 -29.19 -1.52
CA LEU A 347 1.33 -28.36 -2.65
C LEU A 347 0.26 -29.06 -3.50
N ALA A 348 0.43 -30.35 -3.81
CA ALA A 348 -0.54 -31.14 -4.57
C ALA A 348 -1.86 -31.35 -3.80
N HIS A 349 -1.83 -31.31 -2.47
CA HIS A 349 -3.02 -31.40 -1.62
C HIS A 349 -3.75 -30.06 -1.50
N ASN A 350 -3.08 -28.92 -1.74
CA ASN A 350 -3.71 -27.60 -1.82
C ASN A 350 -4.36 -27.40 -3.21
N GLN A 351 -5.50 -28.08 -3.42
CA GLN A 351 -6.14 -28.19 -4.75
C GLN A 351 -6.91 -26.95 -5.22
N LEU A 352 -7.04 -25.91 -4.40
CA LEU A 352 -7.80 -24.71 -4.76
C LEU A 352 -6.86 -23.61 -5.25
N PHE A 353 -6.73 -23.47 -6.57
CA PHE A 353 -6.15 -22.26 -7.14
C PHE A 353 -7.09 -21.09 -6.88
N THR A 354 -6.69 -20.22 -5.95
CA THR A 354 -7.43 -19.03 -5.54
C THR A 354 -7.05 -17.79 -6.34
N GLY A 355 -6.38 -17.98 -7.49
CA GLY A 355 -5.84 -16.88 -8.27
C GLY A 355 -6.94 -15.94 -8.76
N ALA A 356 -6.78 -14.66 -8.45
CA ALA A 356 -7.71 -13.63 -8.87
C ALA A 356 -7.32 -13.07 -10.24
N LEU A 357 -8.30 -12.67 -11.04
CA LEU A 357 -8.02 -11.84 -12.21
C LEU A 357 -7.74 -10.41 -11.72
N HIS A 358 -6.50 -9.97 -11.87
CA HIS A 358 -6.11 -8.61 -11.51
C HIS A 358 -6.58 -7.60 -12.55
N CYS A 359 -6.88 -6.37 -12.10
CA CYS A 359 -7.45 -5.33 -12.96
C CYS A 359 -6.45 -4.87 -14.04
N GLU A 360 -5.14 -4.88 -13.74
CA GLU A 360 -4.08 -4.56 -14.69
C GLU A 360 -4.12 -5.48 -15.90
N ALA A 361 -4.09 -6.80 -15.66
CA ALA A 361 -4.11 -7.80 -16.72
C ALA A 361 -5.43 -7.75 -17.49
N HIS A 362 -6.55 -7.58 -16.80
CA HIS A 362 -7.85 -7.47 -17.44
C HIS A 362 -7.93 -6.26 -18.37
N LEU A 363 -7.68 -5.05 -17.87
CA LEU A 363 -7.79 -3.81 -18.64
C LEU A 363 -6.79 -3.79 -19.81
N ALA A 364 -5.55 -4.20 -19.58
CA ALA A 364 -4.55 -4.24 -20.64
C ALA A 364 -4.91 -5.20 -21.76
N SER A 365 -5.47 -6.37 -21.42
CA SER A 365 -5.90 -7.32 -22.42
C SER A 365 -7.03 -6.79 -23.29
N ILE A 366 -7.94 -5.97 -22.73
CA ILE A 366 -9.04 -5.38 -23.49
C ILE A 366 -8.52 -4.22 -24.36
N LEU A 367 -7.66 -3.35 -23.80
CA LEU A 367 -7.01 -2.28 -24.55
C LEU A 367 -6.16 -2.83 -25.70
N HIS A 368 -5.41 -3.91 -25.47
CA HIS A 368 -4.64 -4.58 -26.53
C HIS A 368 -5.56 -5.24 -27.57
N ALA A 369 -6.63 -5.91 -27.15
CA ALA A 369 -7.61 -6.53 -28.04
C ALA A 369 -8.29 -5.52 -28.97
N SER A 370 -8.36 -4.23 -28.60
CA SER A 370 -8.87 -3.17 -29.47
C SER A 370 -8.05 -2.98 -30.75
N THR A 371 -6.78 -3.37 -30.74
CA THR A 371 -5.87 -3.31 -31.89
C THR A 371 -5.93 -4.57 -32.78
N GLY A 372 -6.60 -5.62 -32.31
CA GLY A 372 -6.67 -6.94 -32.96
C GLY A 372 -8.07 -7.31 -33.49
N ASN A 373 -8.15 -8.45 -34.18
CA ASN A 373 -9.37 -8.93 -34.85
C ASN A 373 -10.42 -9.56 -33.91
N THR A 374 -10.39 -9.22 -32.61
CA THR A 374 -11.23 -9.78 -31.56
C THR A 374 -12.58 -9.07 -31.49
N LYS A 375 -13.47 -9.35 -32.46
CA LYS A 375 -14.82 -8.78 -32.58
C LYS A 375 -15.83 -9.16 -31.47
N LYS A 376 -15.40 -9.84 -30.40
CA LYS A 376 -16.31 -10.47 -29.41
C LYS A 376 -16.38 -9.79 -28.04
N ILE A 377 -15.61 -8.73 -27.80
CA ILE A 377 -15.69 -8.03 -26.51
C ILE A 377 -16.68 -6.87 -26.65
N GLU A 378 -17.85 -6.99 -26.03
CA GLU A 378 -18.94 -6.00 -26.13
C GLU A 378 -18.50 -4.60 -25.66
N MET A 379 -17.49 -4.51 -24.79
CA MET A 379 -16.95 -3.27 -24.22
C MET A 379 -15.92 -2.55 -25.11
N LEU A 380 -15.50 -3.15 -26.23
CA LEU A 380 -14.44 -2.61 -27.08
C LEU A 380 -14.73 -1.20 -27.60
N PRO A 381 -15.96 -0.87 -28.09
CA PRO A 381 -16.25 0.46 -28.62
C PRO A 381 -16.11 1.57 -27.59
N GLU A 382 -16.50 1.31 -26.34
CA GLU A 382 -16.38 2.28 -25.24
C GLU A 382 -14.92 2.54 -24.87
N LEU A 383 -14.06 1.53 -25.05
CA LEU A 383 -12.66 1.59 -24.65
C LEU A 383 -11.71 2.15 -25.71
N GLN A 384 -12.16 2.31 -26.95
CA GLN A 384 -11.35 2.86 -28.06
C GLN A 384 -10.83 4.28 -27.82
N HIS A 385 -11.47 5.03 -26.92
CA HIS A 385 -11.08 6.40 -26.59
C HIS A 385 -10.01 6.49 -25.49
N TYR A 386 -9.65 5.37 -24.85
CA TYR A 386 -8.66 5.35 -23.78
C TYR A 386 -7.29 4.95 -24.32
N GLY A 387 -6.26 5.71 -23.94
CA GLY A 387 -4.87 5.36 -24.25
C GLY A 387 -4.37 4.16 -23.43
N PRO A 388 -3.11 3.74 -23.63
CA PRO A 388 -2.49 2.60 -22.92
C PRO A 388 -2.18 2.90 -21.44
N VAL A 389 -2.78 3.92 -20.84
CA VAL A 389 -2.48 4.35 -19.47
C VAL A 389 -3.43 3.65 -18.50
N ILE A 390 -2.91 2.70 -17.72
CA ILE A 390 -3.67 1.98 -16.69
C ILE A 390 -3.21 2.44 -15.31
N GLY A 391 -3.96 3.35 -14.70
CA GLY A 391 -3.74 3.71 -13.31
C GLY A 391 -4.28 2.63 -12.37
N VAL A 392 -3.39 1.96 -11.65
CA VAL A 392 -3.75 1.10 -10.50
C VAL A 392 -3.23 1.69 -9.20
N SER A 393 -4.00 1.49 -8.13
CA SER A 393 -3.71 2.05 -6.80
C SER A 393 -2.63 1.30 -6.03
N LYS A 394 -2.15 0.17 -6.55
CA LYS A 394 -1.13 -0.67 -5.93
C LYS A 394 -0.01 -0.92 -6.92
N HIS A 395 1.17 -1.26 -6.40
CA HIS A 395 2.21 -1.84 -7.23
C HIS A 395 1.69 -3.09 -7.92
N CYS A 396 2.00 -3.21 -9.20
CA CYS A 396 1.62 -4.33 -10.02
C CYS A 396 2.30 -5.60 -9.48
N CYS A 397 1.60 -6.74 -9.47
CA CYS A 397 2.29 -7.99 -9.17
C CYS A 397 3.25 -8.35 -10.30
N LEU A 398 4.27 -9.17 -10.00
CA LEU A 398 5.27 -9.53 -11.01
C LEU A 398 4.65 -10.20 -12.25
N VAL A 399 3.58 -10.98 -12.05
CA VAL A 399 2.79 -11.62 -13.11
C VAL A 399 2.14 -10.59 -14.01
N CYS A 400 1.42 -9.63 -13.43
CA CYS A 400 0.77 -8.57 -14.20
C CYS A 400 1.80 -7.65 -14.87
N ASP A 401 2.89 -7.27 -14.21
CA ASP A 401 3.96 -6.47 -14.80
C ASP A 401 4.53 -7.16 -16.05
N HIS A 402 4.85 -8.45 -15.96
CA HIS A 402 5.34 -9.20 -17.11
C HIS A 402 4.28 -9.32 -18.23
N PHE A 403 3.02 -9.57 -17.86
CA PHE A 403 1.93 -9.64 -18.81
C PHE A 403 1.73 -8.32 -19.57
N LEU A 404 1.75 -7.20 -18.84
CA LEU A 404 1.71 -5.85 -19.42
C LEU A 404 2.87 -5.64 -20.38
N ASN A 405 4.09 -6.06 -20.00
CA ASN A 405 5.29 -5.97 -20.86
C ASN A 405 5.13 -6.74 -22.17
N ILE A 406 4.52 -7.93 -22.16
CA ILE A 406 4.28 -8.71 -23.38
C ILE A 406 3.23 -8.04 -24.28
N LEU A 407 2.20 -7.42 -23.69
CA LEU A 407 1.13 -6.74 -24.42
C LEU A 407 1.53 -5.40 -25.04
N ARG A 408 2.72 -4.87 -24.74
CA ARG A 408 3.18 -3.55 -25.22
C ARG A 408 3.27 -3.51 -26.75
N PRO A 409 2.57 -2.58 -27.43
CA PRO A 409 2.97 -2.12 -28.75
C PRO A 409 4.37 -1.47 -28.67
N ARG A 410 5.12 -1.46 -29.78
CA ARG A 410 6.56 -1.08 -29.77
C ARG A 410 6.86 0.30 -29.17
N ASP A 411 5.89 1.23 -29.16
CA ASP A 411 6.12 2.62 -28.73
C ASP A 411 5.24 3.06 -27.54
N ASP A 412 4.30 2.22 -27.08
CA ASP A 412 3.32 2.57 -26.05
C ASP A 412 3.51 1.74 -24.77
N GLN A 413 3.89 2.40 -23.68
CA GLN A 413 4.05 1.74 -22.38
C GLN A 413 2.79 1.84 -21.54
N PHE A 414 2.36 0.69 -21.00
CA PHE A 414 1.45 0.66 -19.85
C PHE A 414 2.16 1.31 -18.66
N LEU A 415 1.66 2.47 -18.24
CA LEU A 415 2.16 3.17 -17.06
C LEU A 415 1.58 2.52 -15.80
N VAL A 416 2.43 1.90 -14.98
CA VAL A 416 2.08 1.38 -13.65
C VAL A 416 2.96 2.05 -12.59
N GLN A 417 2.49 2.10 -11.35
CA GLN A 417 3.22 2.72 -10.21
C GLN A 417 4.54 1.99 -9.87
N GLY A 418 4.77 0.83 -10.46
CA GLY A 418 5.90 -0.05 -10.21
C GLY A 418 5.42 -1.47 -10.00
N ARG A 419 6.31 -2.34 -9.50
CA ARG A 419 6.00 -3.74 -9.19
C ARG A 419 6.46 -4.12 -7.80
N HIS A 420 5.71 -4.97 -7.13
CA HIS A 420 6.17 -5.58 -5.88
C HIS A 420 6.99 -6.85 -6.14
N GLY A 421 7.88 -7.20 -5.21
CA GLY A 421 8.78 -8.35 -5.35
C GLY A 421 8.10 -9.73 -5.30
N ASN A 422 6.87 -9.80 -4.78
CA ASN A 422 6.19 -11.08 -4.57
C ASN A 422 5.42 -11.55 -5.81
N ILE A 423 5.46 -12.85 -6.10
CA ILE A 423 4.57 -13.49 -7.07
C ILE A 423 3.27 -13.84 -6.35
N SER A 424 2.16 -13.28 -6.81
CA SER A 424 0.82 -13.62 -6.32
C SER A 424 0.08 -14.51 -7.32
N ALA A 425 -0.82 -15.35 -6.82
CA ALA A 425 -1.70 -16.16 -7.66
C ALA A 425 -2.60 -15.23 -8.48
N CYS A 426 -2.34 -15.15 -9.78
CA CYS A 426 -3.08 -14.32 -10.72
C CYS A 426 -3.62 -15.19 -11.86
N THR A 427 -4.89 -14.98 -12.21
CA THR A 427 -5.54 -15.59 -13.36
C THR A 427 -5.40 -14.66 -14.57
N LEU A 428 -5.02 -15.19 -15.72
CA LEU A 428 -5.02 -14.43 -16.97
C LEU A 428 -6.43 -14.34 -17.57
N PRO A 429 -6.77 -13.26 -18.29
CA PRO A 429 -8.03 -13.17 -19.01
C PRO A 429 -8.25 -14.38 -19.93
N GLN A 430 -9.48 -14.91 -19.99
CA GLN A 430 -9.79 -16.12 -20.79
C GLN A 430 -9.52 -15.95 -22.29
N TRP A 431 -9.52 -14.72 -22.79
CA TRP A 431 -9.20 -14.38 -24.18
C TRP A 431 -7.72 -14.10 -24.42
N THR A 432 -6.84 -14.37 -23.45
CA THR A 432 -5.40 -14.19 -23.62
C THR A 432 -4.89 -15.08 -24.75
N PRO A 433 -4.20 -14.54 -25.77
CA PRO A 433 -3.62 -15.34 -26.84
C PRO A 433 -2.66 -16.41 -26.30
N SER A 434 -2.69 -17.62 -26.87
CA SER A 434 -1.87 -18.73 -26.38
C SER A 434 -0.37 -18.42 -26.40
N LEU A 435 0.12 -17.68 -27.41
CA LEU A 435 1.52 -17.24 -27.47
C LEU A 435 1.93 -16.39 -26.26
N ILE A 436 1.01 -15.59 -25.70
CA ILE A 436 1.28 -14.79 -24.50
C ILE A 436 1.32 -15.72 -23.27
N VAL A 437 0.40 -16.67 -23.17
CA VAL A 437 0.41 -17.69 -22.11
C VAL A 437 1.72 -18.50 -22.13
N ASP A 438 2.20 -18.89 -23.32
CA ASP A 438 3.46 -19.61 -23.49
C ASP A 438 4.65 -18.78 -23.00
N ASN A 439 4.70 -17.48 -23.33
CA ASN A 439 5.74 -16.57 -22.83
C ASN A 439 5.69 -16.41 -21.30
N MET A 440 4.49 -16.27 -20.73
CA MET A 440 4.29 -16.20 -19.29
C MET A 440 4.80 -17.47 -18.60
N ASN A 441 4.42 -18.64 -19.11
CA ASN A 441 4.87 -19.93 -18.59
C ASN A 441 6.39 -20.09 -18.68
N LEU A 442 7.00 -19.67 -19.80
CA LEU A 442 8.45 -19.70 -19.96
C LEU A 442 9.14 -18.82 -18.91
N LYS A 443 8.68 -17.58 -18.73
CA LYS A 443 9.27 -16.63 -17.78
C LYS A 443 9.17 -17.11 -16.34
N PHE A 444 7.96 -17.45 -15.88
CA PHE A 444 7.73 -17.83 -14.49
C PHE A 444 8.20 -19.25 -14.20
N GLY A 445 8.16 -20.16 -15.18
CA GLY A 445 8.79 -21.47 -15.10
C GLY A 445 10.31 -21.36 -14.91
N THR A 446 10.96 -20.42 -15.62
CA THR A 446 12.41 -20.16 -15.43
C THR A 446 12.72 -19.62 -14.04
N ILE A 447 11.91 -18.68 -13.51
CA ILE A 447 12.08 -18.15 -12.15
C ILE A 447 11.92 -19.28 -11.12
N LEU A 448 10.85 -20.07 -11.23
CA LEU A 448 10.61 -21.20 -10.34
C LEU A 448 11.78 -22.21 -10.39
N LEU A 449 12.29 -22.50 -11.58
CA LEU A 449 13.42 -23.41 -11.75
C LEU A 449 14.69 -22.88 -11.06
N GLN A 450 14.96 -21.58 -11.19
CA GLN A 450 16.08 -20.92 -10.51
C GLN A 450 15.92 -20.97 -8.99
N ASP A 451 14.72 -20.67 -8.48
CA ASP A 451 14.43 -20.69 -7.04
C ASP A 451 14.54 -22.10 -6.46
N LEU A 452 14.07 -23.12 -7.19
CA LEU A 452 14.20 -24.52 -6.78
C LEU A 452 15.66 -24.98 -6.78
N ASN A 453 16.46 -24.60 -7.78
CA ASN A 453 17.88 -24.91 -7.78
C ASN A 453 18.61 -24.22 -6.62
N CYS A 454 18.35 -22.94 -6.37
CA CYS A 454 18.91 -22.20 -5.23
C CYS A 454 18.51 -22.84 -3.89
N PHE A 455 17.25 -23.29 -3.77
CA PHE A 455 16.78 -24.03 -2.61
C PHE A 455 17.54 -25.35 -2.44
N MET A 456 17.71 -26.12 -3.51
CA MET A 456 18.46 -27.38 -3.47
C MET A 456 19.93 -27.18 -3.13
N ASP A 457 20.58 -26.14 -3.64
CA ASP A 457 21.97 -25.82 -3.33
C ASP A 457 22.14 -25.49 -1.84
N LYS A 458 21.18 -24.76 -1.26
CA LYS A 458 21.15 -24.50 0.19
C LYS A 458 20.98 -25.80 0.97
N VAL A 459 19.99 -26.61 0.62
CA VAL A 459 19.71 -27.87 1.31
C VAL A 459 20.91 -28.83 1.25
N ASN A 460 21.58 -28.91 0.09
CA ASN A 460 22.76 -29.77 -0.11
C ASN A 460 24.03 -29.18 0.53
N GLY A 461 24.17 -27.86 0.59
CA GLY A 461 25.29 -27.17 1.24
C GLY A 461 25.20 -27.18 2.77
N ILE A 462 24.02 -27.45 3.32
CA ILE A 462 23.76 -27.54 4.76
C ILE A 462 24.09 -28.96 5.25
N GLN A 463 25.37 -29.29 5.24
CA GLN A 463 25.90 -30.43 6.01
C GLN A 463 26.51 -30.00 7.36
N GLY A 464 26.23 -28.78 7.84
CA GLY A 464 26.78 -28.31 9.12
C GLY A 464 26.14 -27.10 9.82
N HIS A 465 25.27 -26.33 9.17
CA HIS A 465 24.64 -25.17 9.80
C HIS A 465 23.13 -25.19 9.58
N THR A 466 22.36 -25.21 10.67
CA THR A 466 20.90 -25.06 10.75
C THR A 466 20.37 -24.18 9.62
N LEU A 467 19.39 -24.68 8.86
CA LEU A 467 18.62 -23.96 7.85
C LEU A 467 18.15 -22.62 8.43
N GLU A 468 18.96 -21.58 8.28
CA GLU A 468 18.48 -20.21 8.34
C GLU A 468 17.45 -20.12 7.22
N ARG A 469 16.19 -19.91 7.61
CA ARG A 469 15.10 -19.70 6.65
C ARG A 469 15.61 -18.72 5.60
N SER A 470 15.58 -19.14 4.34
CA SER A 470 15.74 -18.23 3.22
C SER A 470 14.92 -16.98 3.50
N ASN A 471 15.61 -15.84 3.62
CA ASN A 471 14.98 -14.55 3.54
C ASN A 471 14.22 -14.52 2.22
N SER A 472 12.94 -14.88 2.27
CA SER A 472 11.96 -14.47 1.28
C SER A 472 12.19 -12.98 1.06
N THR A 473 12.33 -12.57 -0.19
CA THR A 473 12.85 -11.28 -0.64
C THR A 473 11.95 -10.08 -0.26
N GLY A 474 11.08 -10.22 0.74
CA GLY A 474 10.33 -9.16 1.39
C GLY A 474 10.79 -8.82 2.81
N SER A 475 11.79 -9.49 3.40
CA SER A 475 12.24 -9.17 4.76
C SER A 475 13.72 -9.51 4.95
N GLY A 476 14.58 -8.48 4.93
CA GLY A 476 16.01 -8.63 5.17
C GLY A 476 16.65 -7.31 5.51
N ALA A 477 16.57 -6.92 6.78
CA ALA A 477 17.49 -5.95 7.37
C ALA A 477 18.91 -6.55 7.29
N LEU A 478 19.85 -5.78 6.73
CA LEU A 478 21.24 -6.19 6.57
C LEU A 478 21.91 -6.33 7.94
N SER A 479 22.40 -7.53 8.20
CA SER A 479 23.40 -7.83 9.22
C SER A 479 24.73 -7.21 8.82
N LEU A 480 25.29 -6.40 9.71
CA LEU A 480 26.67 -5.93 9.67
C LEU A 480 27.60 -7.08 10.05
N ASP A 481 28.70 -7.26 9.32
CA ASP A 481 30.03 -7.11 9.91
C ASP A 481 31.14 -6.84 8.87
N SER A 482 31.87 -5.75 9.15
CA SER A 482 33.27 -5.36 8.90
C SER A 482 34.11 -6.11 7.84
N ASP A 483 34.76 -5.37 6.92
CA ASP A 483 36.15 -4.88 7.11
C ASP A 483 36.66 -3.98 5.95
N GLY A 484 37.47 -2.98 6.32
CA GLY A 484 38.59 -2.35 5.59
C GLY A 484 38.51 -1.84 4.13
N GLY A 485 38.75 -0.52 3.96
CA GLY A 485 39.81 -0.08 3.02
C GLY A 485 39.49 0.98 1.95
N HIS A 486 40.01 2.20 2.19
CA HIS A 486 40.63 3.15 1.24
C HIS A 486 39.93 3.68 -0.05
N SER A 487 39.57 4.98 0.04
CA SER A 487 39.93 6.14 -0.81
C SER A 487 40.20 6.00 -2.33
N ASP A 488 39.42 6.80 -3.07
CA ASP A 488 39.72 7.69 -4.23
C ASP A 488 38.55 7.59 -5.23
N GLY A 489 37.96 8.64 -5.81
CA GLY A 489 38.47 9.96 -6.12
C GLY A 489 38.30 10.19 -7.62
N SER A 490 37.09 10.48 -8.11
CA SER A 490 36.90 11.16 -9.41
C SER A 490 35.45 11.61 -9.61
N SER A 491 35.29 12.91 -9.83
CA SER A 491 34.04 13.56 -10.24
C SER A 491 33.72 13.26 -11.71
N GLU A 492 32.49 12.86 -12.00
CA GLU A 492 31.94 12.97 -13.36
C GLU A 492 30.62 13.73 -13.38
N HIS A 493 30.58 14.71 -14.28
CA HIS A 493 29.47 15.57 -14.61
C HIS A 493 28.32 14.77 -15.26
N HIS A 494 27.17 14.68 -14.58
CA HIS A 494 25.93 14.28 -15.25
C HIS A 494 25.17 15.51 -15.77
N VAL A 495 25.16 15.62 -17.10
CA VAL A 495 24.30 16.51 -17.88
C VAL A 495 22.86 16.02 -17.78
N VAL A 496 22.00 16.82 -17.15
CA VAL A 496 20.54 16.61 -17.15
C VAL A 496 20.00 17.00 -18.52
N LYS A 497 19.46 16.03 -19.27
CA LYS A 497 18.63 16.30 -20.45
C LYS A 497 17.20 16.67 -20.02
N PRO A 498 16.57 17.70 -20.60
CA PRO A 498 15.19 18.04 -20.29
C PRO A 498 14.24 17.08 -20.98
N TRP A 499 13.25 16.60 -20.23
CA TRP A 499 12.08 15.94 -20.76
C TRP A 499 11.18 17.01 -21.39
N VAL A 500 10.90 16.85 -22.68
CA VAL A 500 9.90 17.62 -23.41
C VAL A 500 8.75 16.65 -23.69
N LEU A 501 7.55 17.03 -23.23
CA LEU A 501 6.28 16.39 -23.55
C LEU A 501 5.91 16.60 -25.02
#